data_AF-A0AA47JLF3-F1
#
_entry.id   AF-A0AA47JLF3-F1
#
_cell.length_a   1.000
_cell.length_b   1.000
_cell.length_c   1.000
_cell.angle_alpha   90.00
_cell.angle_beta   90.00
_cell.angle_gamma   90.00
#
_symmetry.space_group_name_H-M   'P 1'
#
loop_
_entity.id
_entity.type
_entity.pdbx_description
1 polymer ?
#
loop_
_entity_poly.entity_id
_entity_poly.type
_entity_poly.pdbx_seq_one_letter_code
_entity_poly.pdbx_strand_id
1 'polypeptide(L)'
;MHMHRIGINAPQNGVWLMNYAKNVDLNWESPDSPAHRSIHTYNYESWIASKFSLTPLNKQLFEASLLQVKKHLKKGTYPKTILESKNEDWRG
;
A
#
# COMPACT_ATOMS: atom_id res chain seq x y z
N MET A 1 6.95 1.57 -6.47
CA MET A 1 5.84 2.29 -7.15
C MET A 1 6.23 3.75 -7.39
N HIS A 2 6.94 4.38 -6.45
CA HIS A 2 7.64 5.66 -6.70
C HIS A 2 8.83 5.49 -7.67
N MET A 3 9.61 4.41 -7.51
CA MET A 3 10.73 4.01 -8.40
C MET A 3 10.32 3.79 -9.87
N HIS A 4 9.04 3.54 -10.14
CA HIS A 4 8.48 3.30 -11.47
C HIS A 4 7.38 4.31 -11.84
N ARG A 5 7.21 5.40 -11.06
CA ARG A 5 6.20 6.45 -11.25
C ARG A 5 4.73 5.99 -11.32
N ILE A 6 4.39 4.88 -10.68
CA ILE A 6 3.01 4.38 -10.58
C ILE A 6 2.42 4.89 -9.25
N GLY A 7 1.40 5.75 -9.32
CA GLY A 7 0.67 6.23 -8.13
C GLY A 7 -0.32 5.20 -7.60
N ILE A 8 -0.41 5.04 -6.28
CA ILE A 8 -1.36 4.13 -5.63
C ILE A 8 -2.58 4.92 -5.12
N ASN A 9 -3.73 4.69 -5.74
CA ASN A 9 -4.99 5.28 -5.30
C ASN A 9 -5.53 4.59 -4.03
N ALA A 10 -6.54 5.19 -3.41
CA ALA A 10 -7.28 4.63 -2.29
C ALA A 10 -7.72 3.20 -2.63
N PRO A 11 -7.40 2.20 -1.79
CA PRO A 11 -7.72 0.81 -2.11
C PRO A 11 -9.22 0.54 -2.07
N GLN A 12 -9.99 1.34 -1.32
CA GLN A 12 -11.43 1.16 -1.13
C GLN A 12 -12.23 1.50 -2.40
N ASN A 13 -11.96 2.66 -3.01
CA ASN A 13 -12.77 3.21 -4.10
C ASN A 13 -11.97 3.67 -5.33
N GLY A 14 -10.62 3.61 -5.30
CA GLY A 14 -9.77 4.02 -6.40
C GLY A 14 -9.63 5.54 -6.58
N VAL A 15 -10.15 6.34 -5.64
CA VAL A 15 -9.99 7.80 -5.63
C VAL A 15 -8.57 8.16 -5.20
N TRP A 16 -8.05 9.27 -5.72
CA TRP A 16 -6.72 9.75 -5.37
C TRP A 16 -6.70 10.20 -3.90
N LEU A 17 -5.84 9.60 -3.08
CA LEU A 17 -5.70 9.97 -1.67
C LEU A 17 -4.94 11.29 -1.52
N MET A 18 -5.31 12.09 -0.51
CA MET A 18 -4.60 13.32 -0.22
C MET A 18 -3.16 13.06 0.21
N ASN A 19 -2.24 13.87 -0.34
CA ASN A 19 -0.80 13.64 -0.22
C ASN A 19 -0.26 13.71 1.21
N TYR A 20 -0.77 14.63 2.03
CA TYR A 20 -0.21 14.93 3.35
C TYR A 20 -1.21 14.61 4.46
N ALA A 21 -0.71 14.14 5.62
CA ALA A 21 -1.53 13.80 6.78
C ALA A 21 -2.46 14.94 7.23
N LYS A 22 -1.99 16.19 7.15
CA LYS A 22 -2.75 17.39 7.47
C LYS A 22 -3.96 17.65 6.56
N ASN A 23 -4.08 16.94 5.44
CA ASN A 23 -5.15 17.09 4.46
C ASN A 23 -6.02 15.81 4.36
N VAL A 24 -5.87 14.86 5.30
CA VAL A 24 -6.62 13.59 5.27
C VAL A 24 -8.10 13.79 5.54
N ASP A 25 -8.46 14.85 6.25
CA ASP A 25 -9.82 15.34 6.44
C ASP A 25 -10.56 15.66 5.12
N LEU A 26 -9.81 15.93 4.04
CA LEU A 26 -10.36 16.16 2.71
C LEU A 26 -10.65 14.85 1.94
N ASN A 27 -10.27 13.68 2.46
CA ASN A 27 -10.68 12.37 1.92
C ASN A 27 -12.13 12.04 2.33
N TRP A 28 -13.09 12.89 1.97
CA TRP A 28 -14.49 12.77 2.39
C TRP A 28 -15.15 11.45 1.96
N GLU A 29 -14.70 10.89 0.84
CA GLU A 29 -15.17 9.64 0.26
C GLU A 29 -14.59 8.39 0.95
N SER A 30 -13.51 8.55 1.72
CA SER A 30 -12.84 7.47 2.44
C SER A 30 -12.13 8.02 3.68
N PRO A 31 -12.90 8.43 4.73
CA PRO A 31 -12.35 9.13 5.89
C PRO A 31 -11.35 8.29 6.70
N ASP A 32 -11.51 6.97 6.65
CA ASP A 32 -10.61 6.01 7.32
C ASP A 32 -9.33 5.74 6.52
N SER A 33 -9.19 6.27 5.30
CA SER A 33 -7.99 6.06 4.51
C SER A 33 -6.83 6.93 4.99
N PRO A 34 -5.62 6.36 5.06
CA PRO A 34 -4.42 7.12 5.40
C PRO A 34 -4.05 8.12 4.30
N ALA A 35 -3.14 9.05 4.59
CA ALA A 35 -2.57 9.92 3.56
C ALA A 35 -1.82 9.09 2.50
N HIS A 36 -1.84 9.56 1.25
CA HIS A 36 -1.12 8.91 0.16
C HIS A 36 0.37 8.74 0.46
N ARG A 37 1.05 9.74 1.05
CA ARG A 37 2.46 9.60 1.41
C ARG A 37 2.72 8.58 2.52
N SER A 38 1.78 8.37 3.44
CA SER A 38 1.93 7.37 4.51
C SER A 38 1.84 5.93 4.02
N ILE A 39 1.25 5.69 2.84
CA ILE A 39 1.28 4.39 2.16
C ILE A 39 2.39 4.30 1.11
N HIS A 40 3.18 5.34 0.92
CA HIS A 40 4.36 5.36 0.04
C HIS A 40 5.65 5.47 0.86
N THR A 41 5.68 4.77 1.99
CA THR A 41 6.83 4.71 2.89
C THR A 41 7.71 3.51 2.58
N TYR A 42 8.94 3.55 3.08
CA TYR A 42 9.90 2.44 2.98
C TYR A 42 9.28 1.12 3.43
N ASN A 43 8.52 1.13 4.52
CA ASN A 43 7.86 -0.07 5.03
C ASN A 43 6.77 -0.52 4.04
N TYR A 44 5.88 0.33 3.54
CA TYR A 44 4.93 -0.13 2.52
C TYR A 44 5.63 -0.81 1.31
N GLU A 45 6.66 -0.18 0.76
CA GLU A 45 7.37 -0.72 -0.41
C GLU A 45 8.12 -2.02 -0.10
N SER A 46 8.72 -2.16 1.09
CA SER A 46 9.38 -3.39 1.53
C SER A 46 8.41 -4.56 1.73
N TRP A 47 7.17 -4.32 2.19
CA TRP A 47 6.15 -5.37 2.27
C TRP A 47 5.63 -5.78 0.91
N ILE A 48 5.40 -4.84 0.00
CA ILE A 48 5.05 -5.17 -1.38
C ILE A 48 6.18 -6.01 -2.00
N ALA A 49 7.45 -5.58 -1.85
CA ALA A 49 8.58 -6.36 -2.31
C ALA A 49 8.58 -7.79 -1.73
N SER A 50 8.42 -7.96 -0.41
CA SER A 50 8.41 -9.30 0.19
C SER A 50 7.30 -10.22 -0.34
N LYS A 51 6.17 -9.67 -0.81
CA LYS A 51 5.08 -10.45 -1.43
C LYS A 51 5.34 -10.84 -2.88
N PHE A 52 6.20 -10.13 -3.60
CA PHE A 52 6.41 -10.34 -5.04
C PHE A 52 7.84 -10.75 -5.43
N SER A 53 8.83 -10.57 -4.55
CA SER A 53 10.24 -10.87 -4.80
C SER A 53 10.55 -12.37 -4.94
N LEU A 54 9.69 -13.24 -4.41
CA LEU A 54 9.89 -14.70 -4.43
C LEU A 54 8.86 -15.44 -5.29
N THR A 55 7.92 -14.72 -5.92
CA THR A 55 6.84 -15.35 -6.66
C THR A 55 7.38 -15.90 -7.98
N PRO A 56 7.26 -17.22 -8.25
CA PRO A 56 7.65 -17.78 -9.53
C PRO A 56 6.88 -17.11 -10.67
N LEU A 57 7.49 -17.04 -11.86
CA LEU A 57 7.01 -16.37 -13.09
C LEU A 57 5.65 -16.87 -13.64
N ASN A 58 4.88 -17.61 -12.86
CA ASN A 58 3.51 -18.00 -13.20
C ASN A 58 2.56 -16.82 -12.98
N LYS A 59 2.01 -16.32 -14.09
CA LYS A 59 1.00 -15.26 -14.12
C LYS A 59 -0.16 -15.49 -13.14
N GLN A 60 -0.66 -16.72 -13.02
CA GLN A 60 -1.81 -17.03 -12.17
C GLN A 60 -1.49 -16.86 -10.67
N LEU A 61 -0.28 -17.24 -10.25
CA LEU A 61 0.18 -17.04 -8.88
C LEU A 61 0.46 -15.56 -8.58
N PHE A 62 0.98 -14.84 -9.57
CA PHE A 62 1.18 -13.39 -9.47
C PHE A 62 -0.16 -12.65 -9.32
N GLU A 63 -1.16 -12.97 -10.13
CA GLU A 63 -2.52 -12.39 -10.05
C GLU A 63 -3.21 -12.74 -8.73
N ALA A 64 -3.05 -13.98 -8.24
CA ALA A 64 -3.57 -14.37 -6.94
C ALA A 64 -2.92 -13.56 -5.80
N SER A 65 -1.61 -13.32 -5.88
CA SER A 65 -0.86 -12.51 -4.90
C SER A 65 -1.32 -11.04 -4.93
N LEU A 66 -1.53 -10.47 -6.13
CA LEU A 66 -2.13 -9.14 -6.29
C LEU A 66 -3.52 -9.05 -5.67
N LEU A 67 -4.36 -10.07 -5.87
CA LEU A 67 -5.70 -10.11 -5.29
C LEU A 67 -5.65 -10.16 -3.76
N GLN A 68 -4.72 -10.91 -3.17
CA GLN A 68 -4.53 -10.97 -1.72
C GLN A 68 -4.09 -9.62 -1.16
N VAL A 69 -3.08 -8.98 -1.75
CA VAL A 69 -2.63 -7.64 -1.36
C VAL A 69 -3.79 -6.65 -1.45
N LYS A 70 -4.56 -6.66 -2.56
CA LYS A 70 -5.75 -5.82 -2.72
C LYS A 70 -6.78 -6.04 -1.60
N LYS A 71 -7.02 -7.28 -1.19
CA LYS A 71 -7.95 -7.60 -0.08
C LYS A 71 -7.44 -7.04 1.25
N HIS A 72 -6.15 -7.17 1.56
CA HIS A 72 -5.56 -6.60 2.78
C HIS A 72 -5.70 -5.08 2.80
N LEU A 73 -5.39 -4.41 1.70
CA LEU A 73 -5.52 -2.96 1.57
C LEU A 73 -6.97 -2.50 1.72
N LYS A 74 -7.91 -3.19 1.08
CA LYS A 74 -9.35 -2.86 1.20
C LYS A 74 -9.88 -3.02 2.61
N LYS A 75 -9.47 -4.09 3.31
CA LYS A 75 -9.96 -4.42 4.65
C LYS A 75 -9.20 -3.74 5.77
N GLY A 76 -8.07 -3.07 5.48
CA GLY A 76 -7.18 -2.53 6.52
C GLY A 76 -6.47 -3.61 7.33
N THR A 77 -6.44 -4.87 6.87
CA THR A 77 -5.83 -6.01 7.60
C THR A 77 -4.35 -6.20 7.28
N TYR A 78 -3.70 -5.14 6.79
CA TYR A 78 -2.26 -5.13 6.56
C TYR A 78 -1.51 -4.83 7.87
N PRO A 79 -0.20 -5.17 7.97
CA PRO A 79 0.58 -4.89 9.17
C PRO A 79 0.58 -3.39 9.48
N LYS A 80 0.34 -2.99 10.73
CA LYS A 80 0.33 -1.57 11.13
C LYS A 80 1.68 -0.88 10.88
N THR A 81 2.77 -1.66 10.96
CA THR A 81 4.14 -1.23 10.68
C THR A 81 4.34 -0.67 9.27
N ILE A 82 3.46 -0.98 8.30
CA ILE A 82 3.58 -0.39 6.95
C ILE A 82 3.31 1.12 6.94
N LEU A 83 2.50 1.61 7.90
CA LEU A 83 2.14 3.03 8.03
C LEU A 83 3.07 3.80 8.96
N GLU A 84 3.98 3.10 9.64
CA GLU A 84 4.91 3.69 10.58
C GLU A 84 6.09 4.37 9.86
N SER A 85 6.90 5.10 10.64
CA SER A 85 8.14 5.69 10.14
C SER A 85 9.11 4.62 9.64
N LYS A 86 10.05 5.02 8.77
CA LYS A 86 11.05 4.13 8.17
C LYS A 86 11.71 3.25 9.25
N ASN A 87 11.62 1.95 9.08
CA ASN A 87 12.33 0.97 9.88
C ASN A 87 13.22 0.12 8.96
N GLU A 88 14.54 0.25 9.10
CA GLU A 88 15.53 -0.42 8.25
C GLU A 88 15.63 -1.93 8.50
N ASP A 89 15.24 -2.39 9.69
CA ASP A 89 15.27 -3.81 10.07
C ASP A 89 14.03 -4.57 9.60
N TRP A 90 13.00 -3.86 9.14
CA TRP A 90 11.73 -4.46 8.80
C TRP A 90 11.72 -5.00 7.36
N ARG A 91 11.43 -6.30 7.22
CA ARG A 91 11.48 -7.04 5.94
C ARG A 91 10.11 -7.42 5.36
N GLY A 92 9.02 -6.87 5.93
CA GLY A 92 7.65 -7.12 5.49
C GLY A 92 7.00 -8.37 6.07
#